data_AF-A0A7W1PRL8-F1
#
_entry.id   AF-A0A7W1PRL8-F1
#
_cell.length_a   1.000
_cell.length_b   1.000
_cell.length_c   1.000
_cell.angle_alpha   90.00
_cell.angle_beta   90.00
_cell.angle_gamma   90.00
#
_symmetry.space_group_name_H-M   'P 1'
#
loop_
_entity.id
_entity.type
_entity.pdbx_description
1 polymer ?
#
loop_
_entity_poly.entity_id
_entity_poly.type
_entity_poly.pdbx_seq_one_letter_code
_entity_poly.pdbx_strand_id
1 'polypeptide(L)'
;MKKVNGTLAHRHIGTLNLAHRHIGTMNLAHRKIGTLIHWQIGTLLFLLWLFCLPARLFDVDYSTVVEDRDGKLLNAIVADDGQWRFAASEAIPEK
;
A
#
# COMPACT_ATOMS: atom_id res chain seq x y z
N MET A 1 43.39 27.89 53.40
CA MET A 1 43.12 27.86 51.94
C MET A 1 42.72 26.45 51.52
N LYS A 2 41.45 26.22 51.15
CA LYS A 2 40.97 24.90 50.68
C LYS A 2 41.35 24.72 49.21
N LYS A 3 42.29 23.81 48.91
CA LYS A 3 42.49 23.30 47.53
C LYS A 3 41.27 22.48 47.16
N VAL A 4 40.35 23.05 46.39
CA VAL A 4 39.21 22.30 45.85
C VAL A 4 39.62 21.62 44.53
N ASN A 5 40.07 20.38 44.67
CA ASN A 5 39.81 19.20 43.84
C ASN A 5 39.44 19.39 42.34
N GLY A 6 40.44 19.53 41.48
CA GLY A 6 40.28 19.37 40.02
C GLY A 6 39.85 17.96 39.57
N THR A 7 39.96 16.97 40.45
CA THR A 7 39.50 15.58 40.22
C THR A 7 37.98 15.44 40.27
N LEU A 8 37.26 16.30 40.99
CA LEU A 8 35.79 16.26 41.02
C LEU A 8 35.21 16.78 39.69
N ALA A 9 35.79 17.85 39.15
CA ALA A 9 35.36 18.47 37.90
C ALA A 9 35.52 17.52 36.71
N HIS A 10 36.67 16.82 36.60
CA HIS A 10 36.90 15.85 35.52
C HIS A 10 35.94 14.65 35.57
N ARG A 11 35.57 14.18 36.78
CA ARG A 11 34.59 13.09 36.95
C ARG A 11 33.17 13.53 36.53
N HIS A 12 32.75 14.74 36.89
CA HIS A 12 31.45 15.29 36.49
C HIS A 12 31.33 15.49 34.97
N ILE A 13 32.42 15.89 34.30
CA ILE A 13 32.47 16.05 32.84
C ILE A 13 32.36 14.69 32.13
N GLY A 14 32.99 13.64 32.66
CA GLY A 14 32.90 12.28 32.13
C GLY A 14 31.48 11.71 32.22
N THR A 15 30.80 11.93 33.35
CA THR A 15 29.42 11.45 33.55
C THR A 15 28.40 12.16 32.66
N LEU A 16 28.59 13.46 32.40
CA LEU A 16 27.70 14.24 31.53
C LEU A 16 27.83 13.80 30.06
N ASN A 17 29.06 13.52 29.61
CA ASN A 17 29.33 13.02 28.26
C ASN A 17 28.76 11.62 28.04
N LEU A 18 28.83 10.75 29.03
CA LEU A 18 28.22 9.41 28.95
C LEU A 18 26.69 9.50 28.87
N ALA A 19 26.06 10.32 29.73
CA ALA A 19 24.62 10.53 29.71
C ALA A 19 24.13 11.15 28.38
N HIS A 20 24.85 12.13 27.84
CA HIS A 20 24.52 12.74 26.54
C HIS A 20 24.65 11.73 25.38
N ARG A 21 25.66 10.85 25.42
CA ARG A 21 25.81 9.75 24.44
C ARG A 21 24.66 8.74 24.54
N HIS A 22 24.21 8.39 25.74
CA HIS A 22 23.05 7.50 25.92
C HIS A 22 21.76 8.11 25.37
N ILE A 23 21.50 9.40 25.62
CA ILE A 23 20.32 10.11 25.08
C ILE A 23 20.31 10.13 23.54
N GLY A 24 21.47 10.37 22.92
CA GLY A 24 21.61 10.32 21.47
C GLY A 24 21.30 8.93 20.87
N THR A 25 21.73 7.86 21.55
CA THR A 25 21.46 6.48 21.12
C THR A 25 19.99 6.08 21.25
N MET A 26 19.30 6.56 22.29
CA MET A 26 17.87 6.26 22.51
C MET A 26 16.98 6.91 21.43
N ASN A 27 17.27 8.15 21.04
CA ASN A 27 16.54 8.85 19.98
C ASN A 27 16.75 8.23 18.60
N LEU A 28 17.96 7.75 18.31
CA LEU A 28 18.24 7.03 17.05
C LEU A 28 17.56 5.66 17.01
N ALA A 29 17.55 4.93 18.13
CA ALA A 29 16.89 3.62 18.24
C ALA A 29 15.37 3.73 18.05
N HIS A 30 14.72 4.73 18.67
CA HIS A 30 13.29 4.96 18.51
C HIS A 30 12.91 5.29 17.05
N ARG A 31 13.73 6.10 16.36
CA ARG A 31 13.53 6.41 14.92
C ARG A 31 13.66 5.16 14.05
N LYS A 32 14.58 4.25 14.36
CA LYS A 32 14.72 2.99 13.63
C LYS A 32 13.55 2.02 13.89
N ILE A 33 13.06 1.96 15.13
CA ILE A 33 11.90 1.15 15.51
C ILE A 33 10.63 1.60 14.79
N GLY A 34 10.37 2.92 14.73
CA GLY A 34 9.22 3.47 14.01
C GLY A 34 9.24 3.13 12.52
N THR A 35 10.41 3.27 11.88
CA THR A 35 10.56 2.88 10.48
C THR A 35 10.34 1.37 10.29
N LEU A 36 10.96 0.50 11.10
CA LEU A 36 10.80 -0.95 10.94
C LEU A 36 9.33 -1.40 11.06
N ILE A 37 8.57 -0.84 11.99
CA ILE A 37 7.14 -1.16 12.16
C ILE A 37 6.33 -0.78 10.92
N HIS A 38 6.58 0.40 10.33
CA HIS A 38 5.87 0.83 9.14
C HIS A 38 6.11 -0.11 7.94
N TRP A 39 7.34 -0.55 7.74
CA TRP A 39 7.68 -1.50 6.69
C TRP A 39 6.99 -2.85 6.91
N GLN A 40 6.93 -3.35 8.14
CA GLN A 40 6.24 -4.60 8.47
C GLN A 40 4.74 -4.54 8.21
N ILE A 41 4.08 -3.43 8.57
CA ILE A 41 2.65 -3.21 8.30
C ILE A 41 2.39 -3.17 6.79
N GLY A 42 3.22 -2.44 6.04
CA GLY A 42 3.11 -2.36 4.58
C GLY A 42 3.27 -3.73 3.90
N THR A 43 4.26 -4.52 4.31
CA THR A 43 4.46 -5.88 3.80
C THR A 43 3.28 -6.79 4.13
N LEU A 44 2.76 -6.73 5.36
CA LEU A 44 1.60 -7.53 5.77
C LEU A 44 0.35 -7.19 4.93
N LEU A 45 0.05 -5.90 4.74
CA LEU A 45 -1.06 -5.45 3.90
C LEU A 45 -0.90 -5.89 2.44
N PHE A 46 0.33 -5.82 1.91
CA PHE A 46 0.62 -6.26 0.55
C PHE A 46 0.40 -7.75 0.36
N LEU A 47 0.87 -8.58 1.31
CA LEU A 47 0.65 -10.03 1.26
C LEU A 47 -0.84 -10.37 1.38
N LEU A 48 -1.57 -9.72 2.31
CA LEU A 48 -3.01 -9.90 2.43
C LEU A 48 -3.74 -9.53 1.14
N TRP A 49 -3.38 -8.40 0.51
CA TRP A 49 -3.94 -8.00 -0.77
C TRP A 49 -3.65 -9.04 -1.87
N LEU A 50 -2.40 -9.53 -1.95
CA LEU A 50 -2.00 -10.51 -2.96
C LEU A 50 -2.76 -11.84 -2.84
N PHE A 51 -3.01 -12.32 -1.62
CA PHE A 51 -3.72 -13.58 -1.38
C PHE A 51 -5.24 -13.44 -1.35
N CYS A 52 -5.77 -12.24 -1.11
CA CYS A 52 -7.21 -11.98 -1.10
C CYS A 52 -7.75 -11.65 -2.50
N LEU A 53 -6.89 -11.27 -3.45
CA LEU A 53 -7.32 -10.94 -4.81
C LEU A 53 -7.59 -12.22 -5.62
N PRO A 54 -8.85 -12.47 -6.07
CA PRO A 54 -9.18 -13.65 -6.84
C PRO A 54 -8.47 -13.63 -8.21
N ALA A 55 -8.03 -14.80 -8.67
CA ALA A 55 -7.24 -14.95 -9.91
C ALA A 55 -7.98 -14.45 -11.17
N ARG A 56 -9.31 -14.52 -11.17
CA ARG A 56 -10.16 -13.79 -12.12
C ARG A 56 -10.86 -12.68 -11.38
N LEU A 57 -10.45 -11.44 -11.67
CA LEU A 57 -11.03 -10.28 -11.02
C LEU A 57 -12.41 -9.92 -11.59
N PHE A 58 -12.68 -10.32 -12.84
CA PHE A 58 -13.95 -10.13 -13.52
C PHE A 58 -14.23 -11.36 -14.38
N ASP A 59 -15.42 -11.95 -14.21
CA ASP A 59 -16.02 -12.77 -15.26
C ASP A 59 -16.67 -11.82 -16.25
N VAL A 60 -16.45 -12.02 -17.54
CA VAL A 60 -16.93 -11.05 -18.55
C VAL A 60 -18.27 -11.55 -19.09
N ASP A 61 -19.34 -11.18 -18.39
CA ASP A 61 -20.70 -11.39 -18.89
C ASP A 61 -21.00 -10.36 -19.99
N TYR A 62 -21.48 -10.86 -21.13
CA TYR A 62 -21.87 -10.03 -22.27
C TYR A 62 -23.37 -9.79 -22.27
N SER A 63 -23.75 -8.56 -22.64
CA SER A 63 -25.13 -8.19 -22.91
C SER A 63 -25.64 -8.96 -24.12
N THR A 64 -26.77 -9.64 -23.97
CA THR A 64 -27.39 -10.39 -25.07
C THR A 64 -28.19 -9.44 -25.95
N VAL A 65 -27.89 -9.43 -27.24
CA VAL A 65 -28.59 -8.61 -28.24
C VAL A 65 -29.40 -9.51 -29.16
N VAL A 66 -30.66 -9.15 -29.39
CA VAL A 66 -31.56 -9.85 -30.31
C VAL A 66 -31.77 -8.95 -31.53
N GLU A 67 -31.46 -9.48 -32.71
CA GLU A 67 -31.57 -8.80 -33.99
C GLU A 67 -32.55 -9.53 -34.91
N ASP A 68 -33.19 -8.79 -35.81
CA ASP A 68 -33.98 -9.36 -36.91
C ASP A 68 -33.05 -9.90 -38.01
N ARG A 69 -33.60 -10.63 -38.99
CA ARG A 69 -32.88 -11.18 -40.15
C ARG A 69 -32.17 -10.12 -40.99
N ASP A 70 -32.68 -8.89 -40.97
CA ASP A 70 -32.09 -7.73 -41.64
C ASP A 70 -31.04 -7.01 -40.77
N GLY A 71 -30.63 -7.58 -39.63
CA GLY A 71 -29.66 -6.99 -38.70
C GLY A 71 -30.21 -5.81 -37.89
N LYS A 72 -31.54 -5.65 -37.85
CA LYS A 72 -32.18 -4.57 -37.08
C LYS A 72 -32.31 -4.98 -35.62
N LEU A 73 -31.79 -4.15 -34.71
CA LEU A 73 -31.92 -4.34 -33.27
C LEU A 73 -33.41 -4.44 -32.86
N LEU A 74 -33.78 -5.57 -32.24
CA LEU A 74 -35.10 -5.80 -31.68
C LEU A 74 -35.11 -5.61 -30.16
N ASN A 75 -34.09 -6.15 -29.48
CA ASN A 75 -33.97 -6.07 -28.03
C ASN A 75 -32.51 -6.20 -27.57
N ALA A 76 -32.20 -5.69 -26.39
CA ALA A 76 -30.91 -5.91 -25.73
C ALA A 76 -31.11 -6.08 -24.22
N ILE A 77 -30.45 -7.07 -23.66
CA ILE A 77 -30.49 -7.41 -22.24
C ILE A 77 -29.16 -6.98 -21.63
N VAL A 78 -29.21 -6.25 -20.51
CA VAL A 78 -28.03 -5.85 -19.75
C VAL A 78 -27.28 -7.09 -19.24
N ALA A 79 -25.95 -7.03 -19.13
CA ALA A 79 -25.19 -8.15 -18.56
C ALA A 79 -25.56 -8.38 -17.09
N ASP A 80 -25.26 -9.55 -16.54
CA ASP A 80 -25.65 -9.96 -15.18
C ASP A 80 -25.09 -9.01 -14.09
N ASP A 81 -24.00 -8.31 -14.38
CA ASP A 81 -23.41 -7.29 -13.51
C ASP A 81 -23.99 -5.88 -13.68
N GLY A 82 -25.05 -5.74 -14.50
CA GLY A 82 -25.73 -4.47 -14.77
C GLY A 82 -24.99 -3.54 -15.73
N GLN A 83 -23.92 -3.99 -16.37
CA GLN A 83 -23.15 -3.18 -17.32
C GLN A 83 -23.56 -3.47 -18.77
N TRP A 84 -23.38 -2.46 -19.63
CA TRP A 84 -23.54 -2.60 -21.07
C TRP A 84 -22.21 -3.03 -21.67
N ARG A 85 -22.13 -4.30 -22.08
CA ARG A 85 -20.97 -4.86 -22.77
C ARG A 85 -21.42 -5.68 -23.95
N PHE A 86 -21.13 -5.19 -25.14
CA PHE A 86 -21.40 -5.94 -26.36
C PHE A 86 -20.21 -6.85 -26.67
N ALA A 87 -20.48 -8.06 -27.16
CA ALA A 87 -19.44 -8.89 -27.73
C ALA A 87 -18.78 -8.14 -28.90
N ALA A 88 -17.50 -8.41 -29.16
CA ALA A 88 -16.80 -7.78 -30.28
C ALA A 88 -17.52 -8.12 -31.58
N SER A 89 -18.05 -7.11 -32.28
CA SER A 89 -18.59 -7.27 -33.63
C SER A 89 -17.43 -7.56 -34.59
N GLU A 90 -17.51 -8.63 -35.37
CA GLU A 90 -16.52 -8.94 -36.42
C GLU A 90 -16.45 -7.86 -37.51
N ALA A 91 -17.50 -7.03 -37.64
CA ALA A 91 -17.55 -5.93 -38.58
C ALA A 91 -17.48 -4.59 -37.83
N ILE A 92 -16.30 -3.96 -37.87
CA ILE A 92 -16.17 -2.53 -37.56
C ILE A 92 -16.64 -1.79 -38.82
N PRO A 93 -17.72 -0.99 -38.77
CA PRO A 93 -18.13 -0.23 -39.94
C PRO A 93 -17.01 0.74 -40.34
N GLU A 94 -16.68 0.74 -41.63
CA GLU A 94 -15.73 1.69 -42.19
C GLU A 94 -16.29 3.11 -42.04
N LYS A 95 -15.42 4.07 -41.71
CA LYS A 95 -15.76 5.44 -41.34
C LYS A 95 -16.40 6.23 -42.48
#